data_AF-A0A932T4I1-F1
#
_entry.id   AF-A0A932T4I1-F1
#
_cell.length_a   1.000
_cell.length_b   1.000
_cell.length_c   1.000
_cell.angle_alpha   90.00
_cell.angle_beta   90.00
_cell.angle_gamma   90.00
#
_symmetry.space_group_name_H-M   'P 1'
#
loop_
_entity.id
_entity.type
_entity.pdbx_description
1 polymer ?
#
loop_
_entity_poly.entity_id
_entity_poly.type
_entity_poly.pdbx_seq_one_letter_code
_entity_poly.pdbx_strand_id
1 'polypeptide(L)'
;FSRRFNYKIEFTKPTNEQRAKLWSNMLPSTLHVKTKIDIIKLATFDLTGGQIEMIIKNTAYKIAVEDEPIFATEDFIEQIEKERKNMFDKEHKVGFFQ
;
A
#
# COMPACT_ATOMS: atom_id res chain seq x y z
N PHE A 1 -18.83 -25.14 -8.60
CA PHE A 1 -19.93 -24.55 -9.37
C PHE A 1 -19.38 -23.47 -10.29
N SER A 2 -19.10 -23.78 -11.56
CA SER A 2 -18.61 -22.79 -12.56
C SER A 2 -19.36 -22.84 -13.89
N ARG A 3 -20.36 -23.73 -14.03
CA ARG A 3 -21.05 -24.05 -15.30
C ARG A 3 -21.88 -22.90 -15.91
N ARG A 4 -21.90 -21.69 -15.35
CA ARG A 4 -22.60 -20.52 -15.91
C ARG A 4 -21.74 -19.24 -15.99
N PHE A 5 -20.41 -19.35 -15.86
CA PHE A 5 -19.51 -18.23 -16.11
C PHE A 5 -18.74 -18.48 -17.40
N ASN A 6 -19.05 -17.71 -18.46
CA ASN A 6 -18.35 -17.81 -19.74
C ASN A 6 -16.95 -17.20 -19.70
N TYR A 7 -16.70 -16.28 -18.77
CA TYR A 7 -15.40 -15.65 -18.57
C TYR A 7 -15.08 -15.58 -17.08
N LYS A 8 -13.84 -15.94 -16.74
CA LYS A 8 -13.27 -15.77 -15.41
C LYS A 8 -12.09 -14.82 -15.54
N ILE A 9 -12.27 -13.58 -15.10
CA ILE A 9 -11.19 -12.60 -15.05
C ILE A 9 -10.45 -12.81 -13.74
N GLU A 10 -9.18 -13.16 -13.84
CA GLU A 10 -8.31 -13.29 -12.68
C GLU A 10 -7.59 -11.97 -12.43
N PHE A 11 -7.71 -11.46 -11.21
CA PHE A 11 -6.93 -10.31 -10.75
C PHE A 11 -5.65 -10.83 -10.11
N THR A 12 -4.58 -10.90 -10.91
CA THR A 12 -3.24 -11.25 -10.41
C THR A 12 -2.64 -10.08 -9.63
N LYS A 13 -1.61 -10.35 -8.84
CA LYS A 13 -0.87 -9.30 -8.15
C LYS A 13 -0.25 -8.33 -9.18
N PRO A 14 -0.25 -7.01 -8.89
CA PRO A 14 0.31 -6.03 -9.81
C PRO A 14 1.83 -6.23 -9.94
N THR A 15 2.35 -6.09 -11.17
CA THR A 15 3.79 -6.05 -11.44
C THR A 15 4.44 -4.79 -10.86
N ASN A 16 5.77 -4.74 -10.82
CA ASN A 16 6.51 -3.56 -10.34
C ASN A 16 6.09 -2.27 -11.08
N GLU A 17 5.99 -2.32 -12.41
CA GLU A 17 5.55 -1.18 -13.23
C GLU A 17 4.10 -0.78 -12.93
N GLN A 18 3.22 -1.77 -12.71
CA GLN A 18 1.83 -1.50 -12.33
C GLN A 18 1.75 -0.88 -10.94
N ARG A 19 2.58 -1.31 -9.97
CA ARG A 19 2.67 -0.68 -8.65
C ARG A 19 3.17 0.76 -8.73
N ALA A 20 4.17 1.05 -9.56
CA ALA A 20 4.62 2.41 -9.78
C ALA A 20 3.48 3.30 -10.32
N LYS A 21 2.69 2.79 -11.26
CA LYS A 21 1.47 3.48 -11.75
C LYS A 21 0.42 3.65 -10.67
N LEU A 22 0.18 2.62 -9.83
CA LEU A 22 -0.76 2.70 -8.71
C LEU A 22 -0.35 3.80 -7.73
N TRP A 23 0.91 3.82 -7.31
CA TRP A 23 1.46 4.89 -6.47
C TRP A 23 1.28 6.27 -7.09
N SER A 24 1.64 6.43 -8.37
CA SER A 24 1.48 7.72 -9.05
C SER A 24 0.03 8.17 -9.19
N ASN A 25 -0.92 7.23 -9.32
CA ASN A 25 -2.34 7.55 -9.46
C ASN A 25 -3.03 7.80 -8.10
N MET A 26 -2.55 7.14 -7.05
CA MET A 26 -3.14 7.23 -5.71
C MET A 26 -2.58 8.39 -4.89
N LEU A 27 -1.34 8.83 -5.17
CA LEU A 27 -0.76 10.00 -4.51
C LEU A 27 -1.48 11.28 -4.99
N PRO A 28 -2.00 12.12 -4.08
CA PRO A 28 -2.61 13.38 -4.44
C PRO A 28 -1.59 14.32 -5.10
N SER A 29 -1.99 15.04 -6.14
CA SER A 29 -1.15 16.08 -6.76
C SER A 29 -0.89 17.28 -5.82
N THR A 30 -1.73 17.45 -4.81
CA THR A 30 -1.65 18.51 -3.79
C THR A 30 -0.82 18.13 -2.57
N LEU A 31 -0.07 17.01 -2.64
CA LEU A 31 0.71 16.53 -1.51
C LEU A 31 1.91 17.45 -1.24
N HIS A 32 2.02 17.96 -0.01
CA HIS A 32 3.14 18.79 0.41
C HIS A 32 4.37 17.92 0.66
N VAL A 33 5.29 17.88 -0.30
CA VAL A 33 6.53 17.10 -0.22
C VAL A 33 7.74 18.03 -0.22
N LYS A 34 8.73 17.78 0.65
CA LYS A 34 9.98 18.56 0.68
C LYS A 34 10.94 18.15 -0.42
N THR A 35 10.94 16.86 -0.76
CA THR A 35 11.72 16.27 -1.85
C THR A 35 10.80 15.33 -2.63
N LYS A 36 11.02 15.23 -3.94
CA LYS A 36 10.27 14.30 -4.81
C LYS A 36 10.24 12.90 -4.20
N ILE A 37 9.04 12.32 -4.08
CA ILE A 37 8.85 10.95 -3.57
C ILE A 37 9.47 9.96 -4.55
N ASP A 38 10.28 9.02 -4.05
CA ASP A 38 10.87 7.95 -4.84
C ASP A 38 9.87 6.80 -5.04
N ILE A 39 8.97 6.98 -6.01
CA ILE A 39 7.95 5.99 -6.38
C ILE A 39 8.59 4.67 -6.83
N ILE A 40 9.77 4.71 -7.47
CA ILE A 40 10.43 3.51 -7.99
C ILE A 40 10.86 2.64 -6.81
N LYS A 41 11.44 3.23 -5.77
CA LYS A 41 11.78 2.54 -4.53
C LYS A 41 10.54 1.95 -3.85
N LEU A 42 9.43 2.70 -3.78
CA LEU A 42 8.18 2.22 -3.19
C LEU A 42 7.52 1.07 -3.99
N ALA A 43 7.70 1.04 -5.32
CA ALA A 43 7.17 -0.02 -6.18
C ALA A 43 7.92 -1.36 -6.04
N THR A 44 9.12 -1.36 -5.47
CA THR A 44 9.91 -2.59 -5.23
C THR A 44 9.23 -3.54 -4.24
N PHE A 45 8.45 -3.02 -3.30
CA PHE A 45 7.71 -3.81 -2.32
C PHE A 45 6.53 -4.55 -2.98
N ASP A 46 6.34 -5.83 -2.63
CA ASP A 46 5.25 -6.66 -3.17
C ASP A 46 3.90 -6.34 -2.52
N LEU A 47 3.36 -5.17 -2.85
CA LEU A 47 2.11 -4.64 -2.30
C LEU A 47 0.97 -4.75 -3.32
N THR A 48 -0.21 -5.10 -2.83
CA THR A 48 -1.47 -4.99 -3.57
C THR A 48 -1.94 -3.54 -3.64
N GLY A 49 -2.85 -3.23 -4.58
CA GLY A 49 -3.42 -1.89 -4.69
C GLY A 49 -4.11 -1.42 -3.39
N GLY A 50 -4.82 -2.30 -2.69
CA GLY A 50 -5.46 -1.98 -1.42
C GLY A 50 -4.45 -1.68 -0.30
N GLN A 51 -3.32 -2.39 -0.27
CA GLN A 51 -2.25 -2.09 0.69
C GLN A 51 -1.60 -0.74 0.41
N ILE A 52 -1.34 -0.41 -0.86
CA ILE A 52 -0.79 0.90 -1.25
C ILE A 52 -1.72 2.02 -0.77
N GLU A 53 -3.02 1.90 -1.04
CA GLU A 53 -4.02 2.89 -0.58
C GLU A 53 -4.03 3.04 0.94
N MET A 54 -3.96 1.92 1.67
CA MET A 54 -3.94 1.93 3.13
C MET A 54 -2.67 2.59 3.68
N ILE A 55 -1.50 2.29 3.09
CA ILE A 55 -0.23 2.93 3.47
C ILE A 55 -0.32 4.44 3.26
N ILE A 56 -0.83 4.91 2.12
CA ILE A 56 -0.97 6.34 1.84
C ILE A 56 -1.84 7.03 2.90
N LYS A 57 -2.98 6.43 3.26
CA LYS A 57 -3.86 6.96 4.31
C LYS A 57 -3.19 6.99 5.67
N ASN A 58 -2.51 5.91 6.06
CA ASN A 58 -1.82 5.83 7.35
C ASN A 58 -0.66 6.83 7.45
N THR A 59 0.09 7.01 6.37
CA THR A 59 1.11 8.06 6.28
C THR A 59 0.47 9.43 6.42
N ALA A 60 -0.64 9.70 5.74
CA ALA A 60 -1.35 10.98 5.86
C ALA A 60 -1.84 11.23 7.29
N TYR A 61 -2.40 10.23 7.98
CA TYR A 61 -2.80 10.37 9.38
C TYR A 61 -1.62 10.65 10.31
N LYS A 62 -0.48 9.98 10.09
CA LYS A 62 0.74 10.22 10.87
C LYS A 62 1.25 11.65 10.68
N ILE A 63 1.30 12.12 9.44
CA ILE A 63 1.86 13.45 9.13
C ILE A 63 0.90 14.58 9.49
N ALA A 64 -0.41 14.32 9.48
CA ALA A 64 -1.42 15.33 9.82
C ALA A 64 -1.39 15.81 11.28
N VAL A 65 -0.68 15.09 12.18
CA VAL A 65 -0.51 15.50 13.59
C VAL A 65 0.80 16.25 13.86
N GLU A 66 1.69 16.33 12.88
CA GLU A 66 2.96 17.06 12.99
C GLU A 66 2.76 18.57 12.78
N ASP A 67 3.59 19.40 13.43
CA ASP A 67 3.52 20.86 13.28
C ASP A 67 3.78 21.31 11.83
N GLU A 68 4.65 20.58 11.11
CA GLU A 68 4.91 20.76 9.69
C GLU A 68 4.59 19.48 8.91
N PRO A 69 3.42 19.39 8.25
CA PRO A 69 2.97 18.18 7.57
C PRO A 69 3.67 18.01 6.21
N ILE A 70 4.92 17.58 6.25
CA ILE A 70 5.78 17.37 5.09
C ILE A 70 5.96 15.87 4.87
N PHE A 71 5.59 15.40 3.68
CA PHE A 71 5.74 14.00 3.30
C PHE A 71 7.16 13.72 2.80
N ALA A 72 7.78 12.65 3.31
CA ALA A 72 9.04 12.10 2.81
C ALA A 72 8.88 10.64 2.37
N THR A 73 9.83 10.13 1.57
CA THR A 73 9.80 8.73 1.09
C THR A 73 9.91 7.77 2.29
N GLU A 74 10.67 8.18 3.30
CA GLU A 74 10.94 7.45 4.53
C GLU A 74 9.66 7.16 5.33
N ASP A 75 8.71 8.10 5.34
CA ASP A 75 7.43 7.90 6.04
C ASP A 75 6.59 6.79 5.43
N PHE A 76 6.60 6.67 4.11
CA PHE A 76 5.94 5.56 3.41
C PHE A 76 6.66 4.24 3.68
N ILE A 77 7.99 4.23 3.68
CA ILE A 77 8.78 3.02 3.99
C ILE A 77 8.48 2.53 5.42
N GLU A 78 8.41 3.45 6.39
CA GLU A 78 8.07 3.10 7.77
C GLU A 78 6.68 2.45 7.86
N GLN A 79 5.68 3.02 7.18
CA GLN A 79 4.33 2.46 7.16
C GLN A 79 4.26 1.11 6.42
N ILE A 80 5.05 0.93 5.36
CA ILE A 80 5.19 -0.36 4.67
C ILE A 80 5.73 -1.43 5.62
N GLU A 81 6.78 -1.12 6.38
CA GLU A 81 7.36 -2.08 7.32
C GLU A 81 6.42 -2.40 8.49
N LYS A 82 5.66 -1.41 8.98
CA LYS A 82 4.58 -1.63 9.95
C LYS A 82 3.50 -2.56 9.40
N GLU A 83 3.06 -2.34 8.16
CA GLU A 83 2.06 -3.19 7.51
C GLU A 83 2.56 -4.63 7.34
N ARG A 84 3.81 -4.81 6.91
CA ARG A 84 4.42 -6.15 6.76
C ARG A 84 4.52 -6.88 8.10
N LYS A 85 4.89 -6.18 9.17
CA LYS A 85 4.94 -6.74 10.52
C LYS A 85 3.55 -7.14 11.02
N ASN A 86 2.55 -6.30 10.80
CA ASN A 86 1.16 -6.59 11.18
C ASN A 86 0.57 -7.76 10.38
N MET A 87 0.94 -7.95 9.11
CA MET A 87 0.53 -9.11 8.32
C MET A 87 1.11 -10.41 8.88
N PHE A 88 2.37 -10.40 9.29
CA PHE A 88 3.03 -11.58 9.89
C PHE A 88 2.33 -12.01 11.20
N ASP A 89 1.97 -11.05 12.05
CA ASP A 89 1.28 -11.33 13.31
C ASP A 89 -0.14 -11.91 13.11
N LYS A 90 -0.77 -11.61 11.96
CA LYS A 90 -2.10 -12.13 11.60
C LYS A 90 -2.09 -13.55 11.01
N GLU A 91 -0.93 -14.14 10.70
CA GLU A 91 -0.84 -15.54 10.27
C GLU A 91 -1.00 -16.54 11.43
N HIS A 92 -1.02 -16.07 12.68
CA HIS A 92 -1.45 -16.90 13.81
C HIS A 92 -2.96 -17.19 13.71
N LYS A 93 -3.26 -18.39 13.20
CA LYS A 93 -4.60 -18.97 13.07
C LYS A 93 -5.43 -18.77 14.34
N VAL A 94 -6.36 -17.82 14.31
CA VAL A 94 -7.57 -17.86 15.14
C VAL A 94 -8.51 -18.93 14.58
N GLY A 95 -8.14 -20.19 14.82
CA GLY A 95 -9.04 -21.32 14.64
C GLY A 95 -9.98 -21.38 15.83
N PHE A 96 -11.28 -21.23 15.61
CA PHE A 96 -12.27 -21.71 16.56
C PHE A 96 -12.14 -23.24 16.60
N PHE A 97 -11.56 -23.77 17.68
CA PHE A 97 -11.70 -25.19 17.99
C PHE A 97 -13.17 -25.42 18.35
N GLN A 98 -13.87 -26.15 17.49
CA GLN A 98 -15.19 -26.73 17.77
C GLN A 98 -15.03 -28.23 18.00
#